data_AF-A0A6B1IFT9-F1
#
_entry.id   AF-A0A6B1IFT9-F1
#
_cell.length_a   1.000
_cell.length_b   1.000
_cell.length_c   1.000
_cell.angle_alpha   90.00
_cell.angle_beta   90.00
_cell.angle_gamma   90.00
#
_symmetry.space_group_name_H-M   'P 1'
#
loop_
_entity.id
_entity.type
_entity.pdbx_description
1 polymer ?
#
loop_
_entity_poly.entity_id
_entity_poly.type
_entity_poly.pdbx_seq_one_letter_code
_entity_poly.pdbx_strand_id
1 'polypeptide(L)'
;MVYTDKQIYNHGDHIVITITVQDVTGDNAIMHIRDSYNVTSSPIPIPVSDSNTVWSAPFPFEREVFAEDTYHVDVTYGDLFASTSFQIVDIGNVVVPIWVKQVAYLWANGEVSTSHYIDALENLQNLGIMQTSSDYYEDDPFIPYWLSGITMWWLGGLVSDDEYVTMMQYLADNGIIHGL
;
A
#
# COMPACT_ATOMS: atom_id res chain seq x y z
N MET A 1 -1.51 -26.46 -8.14
CA MET A 1 -2.42 -25.90 -7.12
C MET A 1 -1.96 -24.50 -6.79
N VAL A 2 -2.86 -23.63 -6.35
CA VAL A 2 -2.53 -22.27 -5.93
C VAL A 2 -3.23 -21.97 -4.60
N TYR A 3 -2.54 -21.29 -3.70
CA TYR A 3 -3.03 -20.91 -2.38
C TYR A 3 -2.56 -19.50 -2.01
N THR A 4 -3.35 -18.82 -1.21
CA THR A 4 -2.98 -17.58 -0.53
C THR A 4 -2.64 -17.86 0.94
N ASP A 5 -1.78 -17.04 1.55
CA ASP A 5 -1.41 -17.20 2.97
C ASP A 5 -2.56 -16.89 3.94
N LYS A 6 -3.50 -16.04 3.51
CA LYS A 6 -4.74 -15.72 4.23
C LYS A 6 -5.95 -15.88 3.31
N GLN A 7 -7.13 -16.00 3.90
CA GLN A 7 -8.41 -15.95 3.18
C GLN A 7 -9.09 -14.58 3.26
N ILE A 8 -8.70 -13.77 4.25
CA ILE A 8 -9.19 -12.42 4.48
C ILE A 8 -7.97 -11.52 4.63
N TYR A 9 -7.95 -10.44 3.87
CA TYR A 9 -6.96 -9.39 3.88
C TYR A 9 -7.64 -8.07 4.20
N ASN A 10 -6.90 -7.17 4.82
CA ASN A 10 -7.30 -5.80 5.03
C ASN A 10 -6.50 -4.88 4.12
N HIS A 11 -6.93 -3.63 3.96
CA HIS A 11 -6.05 -2.62 3.40
C HIS A 11 -4.75 -2.53 4.22
N GLY A 12 -3.62 -2.38 3.53
CA GLY A 12 -2.29 -2.43 4.13
C GLY A 12 -1.67 -3.82 4.24
N ASP A 13 -2.44 -4.91 4.06
CA ASP A 13 -1.87 -6.25 3.99
C ASP A 13 -1.17 -6.52 2.64
N HIS A 14 -0.10 -7.32 2.70
CA HIS A 14 0.51 -7.92 1.53
C HIS A 14 -0.05 -9.32 1.29
N ILE A 15 -0.39 -9.64 0.04
CA ILE A 15 -0.74 -11.00 -0.36
C ILE A 15 0.50 -11.84 -0.62
N VAL A 16 0.53 -13.05 -0.05
CA VAL A 16 1.52 -14.08 -0.37
C VAL A 16 0.82 -15.25 -1.03
N ILE A 17 1.36 -15.70 -2.15
CA ILE A 17 0.80 -16.73 -3.01
C ILE A 17 1.80 -17.87 -3.11
N THR A 18 1.31 -19.10 -2.94
CA THR A 18 2.08 -20.33 -3.16
C THR A 18 1.52 -21.07 -4.36
N ILE A 19 2.38 -21.32 -5.35
CA ILE A 19 2.08 -22.13 -6.53
C ILE A 19 2.80 -23.46 -6.38
N THR A 20 2.04 -24.56 -6.39
CA THR A 20 2.57 -25.91 -6.39
C THR A 20 2.38 -26.57 -7.75
N VAL A 21 3.47 -27.01 -8.36
CA VAL A 21 3.48 -27.77 -9.63
C VAL A 21 4.05 -29.17 -9.42
N GLN A 22 3.61 -30.14 -10.23
CA GLN A 22 4.17 -31.49 -10.21
C GLN A 22 5.48 -31.56 -10.98
N ASP A 23 5.47 -31.00 -12.19
CA ASP A 23 6.62 -30.96 -13.09
C ASP A 23 7.06 -29.51 -13.29
N VAL A 24 8.35 -29.26 -13.08
CA VAL A 24 8.97 -27.94 -13.31
C VAL A 24 9.50 -27.92 -14.75
N THR A 25 8.92 -27.09 -15.61
CA THR A 25 9.34 -26.93 -17.01
C THR A 25 10.40 -25.84 -17.20
N GLY A 26 10.55 -24.95 -16.20
CA GLY A 26 11.40 -23.76 -16.27
C GLY A 26 10.73 -22.54 -16.91
N ASP A 27 9.48 -22.68 -17.39
CA ASP A 27 8.69 -21.55 -17.87
C ASP A 27 8.13 -20.70 -16.72
N ASN A 28 7.59 -19.54 -17.05
CA ASN A 28 6.83 -18.73 -16.10
C ASN A 28 5.38 -19.24 -15.99
N ALA A 29 4.85 -19.26 -14.77
CA ALA A 29 3.42 -19.19 -14.56
C ALA A 29 2.94 -17.76 -14.86
N ILE A 30 1.74 -17.63 -15.44
CA ILE A 30 1.09 -16.33 -15.64
C ILE A 30 -0.06 -16.24 -14.65
N MET A 31 -0.03 -15.20 -13.83
CA MET A 31 -1.02 -14.94 -12.79
C MET A 31 -1.85 -13.70 -13.14
N HIS A 32 -3.15 -13.77 -12.86
CA HIS A 32 -4.06 -12.64 -12.87
C HIS A 32 -4.78 -12.55 -11.52
N ILE A 33 -4.96 -11.33 -11.03
CA ILE A 33 -5.90 -11.05 -9.94
C ILE A 33 -7.18 -10.54 -10.59
N ARG A 34 -8.31 -11.16 -10.26
CA ARG A 34 -9.62 -10.88 -10.84
C ARG A 34 -10.62 -10.51 -9.75
N ASP A 35 -11.39 -9.45 -9.96
CA ASP A 35 -12.46 -9.05 -9.04
C ASP A 35 -13.76 -9.86 -9.26
N SER A 36 -14.80 -9.58 -8.47
CA SER A 36 -16.10 -10.26 -8.60
C SER A 36 -16.84 -9.94 -9.91
N TYR A 37 -16.47 -8.84 -10.58
CA TYR A 37 -17.01 -8.42 -11.88
C TYR A 37 -16.24 -9.03 -13.08
N ASN A 38 -15.27 -9.90 -12.81
CA ASN A 38 -14.36 -10.50 -13.78
C ASN A 38 -13.39 -9.52 -14.46
N VAL A 39 -13.17 -8.34 -13.88
CA VAL A 39 -12.10 -7.44 -14.32
C VAL A 39 -10.77 -7.99 -13.81
N THR A 40 -9.80 -8.14 -14.71
CA THR A 40 -8.49 -8.73 -14.40
C THR A 40 -7.40 -7.69 -14.36
N SER A 41 -6.42 -7.89 -13.48
CA SER A 41 -5.12 -7.23 -13.57
C SER A 41 -4.42 -7.53 -14.89
N SER A 42 -3.38 -6.74 -15.19
CA SER A 42 -2.35 -7.15 -16.14
C SER A 42 -1.74 -8.50 -15.74
N PRO A 43 -1.23 -9.30 -16.71
CA PRO A 43 -0.57 -10.57 -16.41
C PRO A 43 0.69 -10.35 -15.58
N ILE A 44 0.83 -11.14 -14.51
CA ILE A 44 1.98 -11.12 -13.61
C ILE A 44 2.78 -12.41 -13.87
N PRO A 45 3.93 -12.34 -14.55
CA PRO A 45 4.78 -13.51 -14.79
C PRO A 45 5.50 -13.91 -13.50
N ILE A 46 5.34 -15.17 -13.11
CA ILE A 46 5.97 -15.78 -11.94
C ILE A 46 6.94 -16.87 -12.40
N PRO A 47 8.26 -16.69 -12.23
CA PRO A 47 9.22 -17.74 -12.53
C PRO A 47 9.00 -18.96 -11.65
N VAL A 48 8.82 -20.13 -12.27
CA VAL A 48 8.65 -21.41 -11.55
C VAL A 48 9.96 -22.19 -11.64
N SER A 49 10.83 -21.99 -10.65
CA SER A 49 12.11 -22.73 -10.53
C SER A 49 11.98 -24.01 -9.71
N ASP A 50 10.94 -24.09 -8.87
CA ASP A 50 10.77 -25.13 -7.88
C ASP A 50 9.31 -25.63 -7.86
N SER A 51 9.11 -26.86 -7.40
CA SER A 51 7.78 -27.46 -7.28
C SER A 51 6.86 -26.68 -6.33
N ASN A 52 7.43 -25.90 -5.41
CA ASN A 52 6.71 -24.94 -4.57
C ASN A 52 7.33 -23.55 -4.73
N THR A 53 6.68 -22.70 -5.50
CA THR A 53 7.10 -21.32 -5.72
C THR A 53 6.27 -20.39 -4.84
N VAL A 54 6.92 -19.55 -4.05
CA VAL A 54 6.28 -18.53 -3.22
C VAL A 54 6.51 -17.16 -3.83
N TRP A 55 5.45 -16.38 -3.99
CA TRP A 55 5.48 -15.01 -4.47
C TRP A 55 4.77 -14.10 -3.47
N SER A 56 5.37 -12.95 -3.18
CA SER A 56 4.77 -11.91 -2.35
C SER A 56 4.57 -10.65 -3.17
N ALA A 57 3.41 -10.01 -3.04
CA ALA A 57 3.18 -8.73 -3.67
C ALA A 57 4.16 -7.68 -3.12
N PRO A 58 4.80 -6.88 -4.00
CA PRO A 58 5.74 -5.84 -3.57
C PRO A 58 5.05 -4.68 -2.84
N PHE A 59 3.74 -4.53 -3.04
CA PHE A 59 2.92 -3.47 -2.49
C PHE A 59 1.71 -4.06 -1.76
N PRO A 60 1.25 -3.43 -0.67
CA PRO A 60 0.05 -3.84 0.03
C PRO A 60 -1.21 -3.51 -0.78
N PHE A 61 -2.36 -4.02 -0.34
CA PHE A 61 -3.66 -3.60 -0.86
C PHE A 61 -3.99 -2.16 -0.42
N GLU A 62 -3.95 -1.22 -1.35
CA GLU A 62 -4.34 0.18 -1.13
C GLU A 62 -5.85 0.37 -1.33
N ARG A 63 -6.48 1.18 -0.49
CA ARG A 63 -7.94 1.42 -0.52
C ARG A 63 -8.40 2.07 -1.82
N GLU A 64 -7.56 2.92 -2.41
CA GLU A 64 -7.86 3.66 -3.64
C GLU A 64 -7.77 2.77 -4.89
N VAL A 65 -7.08 1.62 -4.78
CA VAL A 65 -6.82 0.70 -5.91
C VAL A 65 -7.66 -0.56 -5.79
N PHE A 66 -7.82 -1.09 -4.58
CA PHE A 66 -8.54 -2.31 -4.29
C PHE A 66 -9.75 -1.98 -3.42
N ALA A 67 -10.94 -2.26 -3.94
CA ALA A 67 -12.17 -2.13 -3.17
C ALA A 67 -12.35 -3.34 -2.24
N GLU A 68 -13.25 -3.22 -1.27
CA GLU A 68 -13.74 -4.34 -0.49
C GLU A 68 -14.53 -5.29 -1.40
N ASP A 69 -13.97 -6.47 -1.67
CA ASP A 69 -14.57 -7.46 -2.55
C ASP A 69 -13.97 -8.85 -2.33
N THR A 70 -14.58 -9.86 -2.95
CA THR A 70 -13.96 -11.16 -3.17
C THR A 70 -13.16 -11.14 -4.46
N TYR A 71 -11.87 -11.42 -4.33
CA TYR A 71 -10.93 -11.51 -5.44
C TYR A 71 -10.53 -12.96 -5.68
N HIS A 72 -10.10 -13.22 -6.91
CA HIS A 72 -9.58 -14.51 -7.36
C HIS A 72 -8.14 -14.36 -7.84
N VAL A 73 -7.29 -15.30 -7.46
CA VAL A 73 -5.96 -15.50 -8.03
C VAL A 73 -6.07 -16.62 -9.05
N ASP A 74 -5.99 -16.26 -10.32
CA ASP A 74 -6.02 -17.19 -11.44
C ASP A 74 -4.60 -17.41 -11.96
N VAL A 75 -4.15 -18.67 -12.01
CA VAL A 75 -2.79 -19.03 -12.45
C VAL A 75 -2.87 -20.02 -13.59
N THR A 76 -2.19 -19.69 -14.69
CA THR A 76 -1.92 -20.59 -15.82
C THR A 76 -0.45 -20.97 -15.86
N TYR A 77 -0.14 -22.25 -16.06
CA TYR A 77 1.21 -22.75 -16.25
C TYR A 77 1.23 -23.79 -17.38
N GLY A 78 1.70 -23.39 -18.56
CA GLY A 78 1.44 -24.13 -19.79
C GLY A 78 -0.08 -24.23 -20.03
N ASP A 79 -0.58 -25.45 -20.23
CA ASP A 79 -2.01 -25.74 -20.40
C ASP A 79 -2.77 -25.94 -19.07
N LEU A 80 -2.07 -25.93 -17.93
CA LEU A 80 -2.66 -26.14 -16.62
C LEU A 80 -3.25 -24.83 -16.09
N PHE A 81 -4.40 -24.93 -15.43
CA PHE A 81 -5.07 -23.82 -14.76
C PHE A 81 -5.37 -24.17 -13.30
N ALA A 82 -5.17 -23.21 -12.41
CA ALA A 82 -5.59 -23.29 -11.01
C ALA A 82 -6.11 -21.92 -10.55
N SER A 83 -7.06 -21.93 -9.63
CA SER A 83 -7.63 -20.70 -9.05
C SER A 83 -7.85 -20.87 -7.56
N THR A 84 -7.72 -19.76 -6.81
CA THR A 84 -8.11 -19.63 -5.41
C THR A 84 -8.74 -18.26 -5.20
N SER A 85 -9.48 -18.07 -4.11
CA SER A 85 -10.10 -16.79 -3.76
C SER A 85 -9.65 -16.28 -2.41
N PHE A 86 -9.78 -14.97 -2.21
CA PHE A 86 -9.63 -14.29 -0.93
C PHE A 86 -10.58 -13.09 -0.88
N GLN A 87 -10.80 -12.54 0.31
CA GLN A 87 -11.60 -11.34 0.50
C GLN A 87 -10.73 -10.18 0.97
N ILE A 88 -11.00 -8.99 0.47
CA ILE A 88 -10.51 -7.74 1.03
C ILE A 88 -11.67 -7.13 1.83
N VAL A 89 -11.41 -6.80 3.09
CA VAL A 89 -12.36 -6.15 3.99
C VAL A 89 -11.74 -4.88 4.59
N ASP A 90 -12.57 -3.89 4.89
CA ASP A 90 -12.13 -2.73 5.66
C ASP A 90 -12.46 -2.92 7.15
N ILE A 91 -11.42 -2.94 7.97
CA ILE A 91 -11.54 -2.98 9.44
C ILE A 91 -11.25 -1.62 10.09
N GLY A 92 -11.14 -0.56 9.29
CA GLY A 92 -10.87 0.80 9.74
C GLY A 92 -9.38 1.09 9.99
N ASN A 93 -8.47 0.31 9.40
CA ASN A 93 -7.04 0.61 9.49
C ASN A 93 -6.72 1.90 8.73
N VAL A 94 -5.85 2.72 9.31
CA VAL A 94 -5.20 3.82 8.61
C VAL A 94 -4.12 3.23 7.70
N VAL A 95 -4.27 3.47 6.40
CA VAL A 95 -3.32 3.04 5.36
C VAL A 95 -3.00 4.25 4.53
N VAL A 96 -1.73 4.65 4.55
CA VAL A 96 -1.26 5.81 3.79
C VAL A 96 -0.83 5.34 2.40
N PRO A 97 -1.35 5.95 1.31
CA PRO A 97 -0.99 5.58 -0.04
C PRO A 97 0.52 5.68 -0.31
N ILE A 98 1.04 4.76 -1.10
CA ILE A 98 2.45 4.65 -1.48
C ILE A 98 2.93 5.94 -2.14
N TRP A 99 2.11 6.58 -2.97
CA TRP A 99 2.52 7.82 -3.62
C TRP A 99 2.77 8.95 -2.59
N VAL A 100 2.03 8.99 -1.47
CA VAL A 100 2.30 9.92 -0.35
C VAL A 100 3.61 9.54 0.34
N LYS A 101 3.83 8.23 0.56
CA LYS A 101 5.11 7.72 1.12
C LYS A 101 6.30 8.08 0.23
N GLN A 102 6.13 8.05 -1.09
CA GLN A 102 7.15 8.47 -2.05
C GLN A 102 7.48 9.95 -1.92
N VAL A 103 6.47 10.82 -1.84
CA VAL A 103 6.68 12.27 -1.63
C VAL A 103 7.37 12.52 -0.28
N ALA A 104 6.92 11.84 0.78
CA ALA A 104 7.52 11.95 2.11
C ALA A 104 8.99 11.49 2.13
N TYR A 105 9.32 10.42 1.41
CA TYR A 105 10.70 9.96 1.24
C TYR A 105 11.57 11.02 0.57
N LEU A 106 11.11 11.58 -0.55
CA LEU A 106 11.83 12.64 -1.26
C LEU A 106 12.00 13.87 -0.36
N TRP A 107 10.97 14.24 0.41
CA TRP A 107 11.02 15.38 1.31
C TRP A 107 12.02 15.16 2.45
N ALA A 108 12.00 13.99 3.08
CA ALA A 108 12.92 13.65 4.15
C ALA A 108 14.39 13.62 3.70
N ASN A 109 14.64 13.36 2.41
CA ASN A 109 15.96 13.43 1.77
C ASN A 109 16.31 14.82 1.20
N GLY A 110 15.42 15.81 1.33
CA GLY A 110 15.62 17.17 0.82
C GLY A 110 15.53 17.31 -0.70
N GLU A 111 14.91 16.34 -1.38
CA GLU A 111 14.76 16.31 -2.84
C GLU A 111 13.52 17.06 -3.33
N VAL A 112 12.52 17.26 -2.46
CA VAL A 112 11.33 18.08 -2.74
C VAL A 112 11.10 19.10 -1.62
N SER A 113 10.37 20.18 -1.93
CA SER A 113 10.10 21.26 -0.99
C SER A 113 9.09 20.85 0.09
N THR A 114 9.11 21.56 1.22
CA THR A 114 8.09 21.42 2.27
C THR A 114 6.68 21.66 1.72
N SER A 115 6.48 22.64 0.85
CA SER A 115 5.19 22.90 0.21
C SER A 115 4.70 21.69 -0.59
N HIS A 116 5.57 21.02 -1.35
CA HIS A 116 5.18 19.83 -2.10
C HIS A 116 4.79 18.66 -1.19
N TYR A 117 5.43 18.55 -0.02
CA TYR A 117 5.06 17.54 0.96
C TYR A 117 3.73 17.88 1.66
N ILE A 118 3.50 19.16 1.95
CA ILE A 118 2.23 19.67 2.48
C ILE A 118 1.08 19.37 1.50
N ASP A 119 1.26 19.57 0.19
CA ASP A 119 0.27 19.17 -0.82
C ASP A 119 -0.11 17.67 -0.71
N ALA A 120 0.87 16.80 -0.43
CA ALA A 120 0.61 15.37 -0.25
C ALA A 120 -0.17 15.07 1.05
N LEU A 121 0.06 15.84 2.12
CA LEU A 121 -0.69 15.75 3.37
C LEU A 121 -2.12 16.30 3.23
N GLU A 122 -2.33 17.39 2.48
CA GLU A 122 -3.68 17.89 2.14
C GLU A 122 -4.49 16.83 1.38
N ASN A 123 -3.84 16.07 0.50
CA ASN A 123 -4.49 14.96 -0.18
C ASN A 123 -4.89 13.82 0.78
N LEU A 124 -4.15 13.60 1.87
CA LEU A 124 -4.61 12.69 2.94
C LEU A 124 -5.90 13.21 3.61
N GLN A 125 -6.07 14.54 3.68
CA GLN A 125 -7.34 15.13 4.15
C GLN A 125 -8.48 14.87 3.17
N ASN A 126 -8.22 15.05 1.88
CA ASN A 126 -9.21 14.78 0.83
C ASN A 126 -9.64 13.30 0.78
N LEU A 127 -8.72 12.38 1.11
CA LEU A 127 -9.01 10.95 1.23
C LEU A 127 -9.68 10.56 2.56
N GLY A 128 -9.85 11.51 3.49
CA GLY A 128 -10.41 11.23 4.82
C GLY A 128 -9.49 10.43 5.74
N ILE A 129 -8.22 10.28 5.38
CA ILE A 129 -7.21 9.53 6.15
C ILE A 129 -6.68 10.39 7.30
N MET A 130 -6.46 11.68 7.05
CA MET A 130 -6.01 12.67 8.02
C MET A 130 -7.08 13.74 8.19
N GLN A 131 -7.37 14.19 9.40
CA GLN A 131 -8.30 15.30 9.66
C GLN A 131 -7.70 16.23 10.71
N THR A 132 -7.67 17.52 10.43
CA THR A 132 -7.19 18.54 11.36
C THR A 132 -8.35 19.42 11.79
N SER A 133 -8.27 19.96 13.01
CA SER A 133 -9.24 20.89 13.58
C SER A 133 -8.71 22.32 13.61
N SER A 134 -7.48 22.53 13.16
CA SER A 134 -6.80 23.81 13.07
C SER A 134 -7.42 24.70 11.98
N ASP A 135 -7.88 25.90 12.39
CA ASP A 135 -8.15 27.02 11.47
C ASP A 135 -6.87 27.85 11.19
N TYR A 136 -5.70 27.35 11.59
CA TYR A 136 -4.43 28.06 11.47
C TYR A 136 -3.89 27.96 10.04
N TYR A 137 -4.21 28.96 9.24
CA TYR A 137 -3.68 29.12 7.90
C TYR A 137 -2.61 30.22 7.90
N GLU A 138 -1.34 29.81 7.78
CA GLU A 138 -0.25 30.71 7.45
C GLU A 138 0.20 30.48 6.00
N ASP A 139 0.41 31.57 5.26
CA ASP A 139 0.77 31.56 3.84
C ASP A 139 2.13 30.90 3.56
N ASP A 140 2.96 30.66 4.58
CA ASP A 140 4.28 30.03 4.45
C ASP A 140 4.24 28.62 5.04
N PRO A 141 4.26 27.54 4.22
CA PRO A 141 4.23 26.18 4.72
C PRO A 141 5.48 25.82 5.52
N PHE A 142 5.29 25.25 6.71
CA PHE A 142 6.40 24.92 7.62
C PHE A 142 6.24 23.53 8.22
N ILE A 143 7.35 22.78 8.16
CA ILE A 143 7.52 21.51 8.85
C ILE A 143 8.93 21.53 9.49
N PRO A 144 9.05 21.38 10.82
CA PRO A 144 10.34 21.32 11.48
C PRO A 144 11.25 20.22 10.94
N TYR A 145 12.53 20.54 10.71
CA TYR A 145 13.49 19.61 10.10
C TYR A 145 13.65 18.28 10.84
N TRP A 146 13.45 18.24 12.17
CA TRP A 146 13.57 17.02 12.96
C TRP A 146 12.52 15.96 12.60
N LEU A 147 11.39 16.36 11.97
CA LEU A 147 10.37 15.42 11.48
C LEU A 147 10.84 14.55 10.34
N SER A 148 11.90 14.94 9.61
CA SER A 148 12.52 14.07 8.60
C SER A 148 12.97 12.73 9.20
N GLY A 149 13.53 12.74 10.42
CA GLY A 149 13.96 11.52 11.11
C GLY A 149 12.78 10.60 11.45
N ILE A 150 11.67 11.15 11.93
CA ILE A 150 10.46 10.38 12.25
C ILE A 150 9.81 9.85 10.97
N THR A 151 9.80 10.67 9.91
CA THR A 151 9.31 10.28 8.58
C THR A 151 10.10 9.10 8.03
N MET A 152 11.43 9.10 8.20
CA MET A 152 12.25 7.94 7.83
C MET A 152 11.97 6.70 8.68
N TRP A 153 11.65 6.85 9.97
CA TRP A 153 11.21 5.72 10.80
C TRP A 153 9.87 5.15 10.35
N TRP A 154 8.92 6.01 9.99
CA TRP A 154 7.64 5.62 9.42
C TRP A 154 7.80 4.88 8.09
N LEU A 155 8.59 5.44 7.16
CA LEU A 155 8.88 4.81 5.88
C LEU A 155 9.64 3.47 6.03
N GLY A 156 10.42 3.33 7.10
CA GLY A 156 11.09 2.09 7.47
C GLY A 156 10.23 1.09 8.25
N GLY A 157 8.95 1.40 8.52
CA GLY A 157 8.02 0.53 9.25
C GLY A 157 8.26 0.47 10.77
N LEU A 158 9.07 1.36 11.33
CA LEU A 158 9.26 1.51 12.79
C LEU A 158 8.14 2.32 13.44
N VAL A 159 7.47 3.17 12.66
CA VAL A 159 6.25 3.89 13.02
C VAL A 159 5.18 3.43 12.04
N SER A 160 4.00 3.08 12.52
CA SER A 160 2.87 2.67 11.67
C SER A 160 2.22 3.87 10.98
N ASP A 161 1.42 3.59 9.95
CA ASP A 161 0.65 4.63 9.25
C ASP A 161 -0.30 5.38 10.21
N ASP A 162 -0.94 4.67 11.12
CA ASP A 162 -1.83 5.23 12.15
C ASP A 162 -1.08 6.18 13.11
N GLU A 163 0.05 5.73 13.66
CA GLU A 163 0.87 6.53 14.57
C GLU A 163 1.42 7.78 13.87
N TYR A 164 1.85 7.64 12.60
CA TYR A 164 2.38 8.74 11.82
C TYR A 164 1.31 9.79 11.51
N VAL A 165 0.14 9.36 11.00
CA VAL A 165 -0.98 10.26 10.71
C VAL A 165 -1.45 10.96 11.98
N THR A 166 -1.63 10.21 13.08
CA THR A 166 -2.03 10.78 14.38
C THR A 166 -1.04 11.85 14.87
N MET A 167 0.26 11.60 14.74
CA MET A 167 1.29 12.58 15.07
C MET A 167 1.17 13.82 14.19
N MET A 168 1.03 13.66 12.87
CA MET A 168 0.92 14.79 11.95
C MET A 168 -0.33 15.64 12.23
N GLN A 169 -1.47 15.00 12.56
CA GLN A 169 -2.68 15.70 13.00
C GLN A 169 -2.43 16.52 14.26
N TYR A 170 -1.83 15.92 15.28
CA TYR A 170 -1.51 16.61 16.52
C TYR A 170 -0.59 17.82 16.27
N LEU A 171 0.42 17.67 15.41
CA LEU A 171 1.36 18.76 15.10
C LEU A 171 0.67 19.91 14.36
N ALA A 172 -0.26 19.61 13.45
CA ALA A 172 -1.04 20.61 12.73
C ALA A 172 -2.00 21.34 13.69
N ASP A 173 -2.74 20.59 14.51
CA ASP A 173 -3.72 21.13 15.47
C ASP A 173 -3.08 22.02 16.54
N ASN A 174 -1.78 21.85 16.80
CA ASN A 174 -1.01 22.69 17.73
C ASN A 174 -0.18 23.77 17.03
N GLY A 175 -0.33 23.96 15.72
CA GLY A 175 0.41 24.97 14.93
C GLY A 175 1.93 24.75 14.88
N ILE A 176 2.39 23.51 15.13
CA ILE A 176 3.82 23.14 15.04
C ILE A 176 4.21 22.93 13.58
N ILE A 177 3.29 22.38 12.79
CA ILE A 177 3.33 22.42 11.32
C ILE A 177 2.17 23.28 10.83
N HIS A 178 2.33 23.95 9.71
CA HIS A 178 1.30 24.81 9.13
C HIS A 178 1.41 24.90 7.61
N GLY A 179 0.34 25.40 6.97
CA GLY A 179 0.13 25.38 5.53
C GLY A 179 -0.77 24.23 5.05
N LEU A 180 -1.49 23.56 5.97
CA LEU A 180 -2.44 22.46 5.74
C LEU A 180 -3.90 22.93 5.81
#